data_AF-A0A9E5KYZ3-F1
#
_entry.id   AF-A0A9E5KYZ3-F1
#
_cell.length_a   1.000
_cell.length_b   1.000
_cell.length_c   1.000
_cell.angle_alpha   90.00
_cell.angle_beta   90.00
_cell.angle_gamma   90.00
#
_symmetry.space_group_name_H-M   'P 1'
#
loop_
_entity.id
_entity.type
_entity.pdbx_description
1 polymer ?
#
loop_
_entity_poly.entity_id
_entity_poly.type
_entity_poly.pdbx_seq_one_letter_code
_entity_poly.pdbx_strand_id
1 'polypeptide(L)'
;MAKLYGIGAAIVILGALFKILHLKGADQMLIIGLTTEAVIFFISAFEAPAKDYDWSLIYPELSIDEDGSGNGPRGTVTQELDKMMAEAKIGPELLDSLGDGMRKLSDTAASLNNAADAAGASAAYSKQLTEAAKSMEALNALYSVQLENSTNQMEMQNNLMEKLG
;
A
#
# COMPACT_ATOMS: atom_id res chain seq x y z
N MET A 1 -1.25 -38.83 -12.08
CA MET A 1 -2.40 -37.91 -11.99
C MET A 1 -2.03 -36.43 -12.16
N ALA A 2 -0.76 -36.00 -11.96
CA ALA A 2 -0.34 -34.59 -12.11
C ALA A 2 -0.74 -33.91 -13.44
N LYS A 3 -0.73 -34.64 -14.57
CA LYS A 3 -1.13 -34.09 -15.87
C LYS A 3 -2.63 -33.76 -15.94
N LEU A 4 -3.49 -34.49 -15.23
CA LEU A 4 -4.94 -34.25 -15.21
C LEU A 4 -5.26 -32.93 -14.50
N TYR A 5 -4.67 -32.71 -13.32
CA TYR A 5 -4.77 -31.46 -12.57
C TYR A 5 -4.19 -30.28 -13.35
N GLY A 6 -3.02 -30.46 -13.99
CA GLY A 6 -2.40 -29.40 -14.79
C GLY A 6 -3.22 -29.00 -16.03
N ILE A 7 -3.81 -29.98 -16.73
CA ILE A 7 -4.67 -29.72 -17.90
C ILE A 7 -5.99 -29.05 -17.46
N GLY A 8 -6.58 -29.50 -16.35
CA GLY A 8 -7.77 -28.88 -15.78
C GLY A 8 -7.56 -27.43 -15.39
N ALA A 9 -6.50 -27.16 -14.61
CA ALA A 9 -6.13 -25.82 -14.18
C ALA A 9 -5.90 -24.89 -15.38
N ALA A 10 -5.27 -25.37 -16.46
CA ALA A 10 -5.07 -24.57 -17.67
C ALA A 10 -6.41 -24.16 -18.33
N ILE A 11 -7.41 -25.07 -18.38
CA ILE A 11 -8.74 -24.78 -18.94
C ILE A 11 -9.48 -23.76 -18.06
N VAL A 12 -9.38 -23.87 -16.74
CA VAL A 12 -9.96 -22.91 -15.79
C VAL A 12 -9.36 -21.52 -15.94
N ILE A 13 -8.03 -21.43 -16.02
CA ILE A 13 -7.31 -20.17 -16.20
C ILE A 13 -7.69 -19.52 -17.53
N LEU A 14 -7.85 -20.29 -18.61
CA LEU A 14 -8.34 -19.78 -19.90
C LEU A 14 -9.78 -19.25 -19.82
N GLY A 15 -10.67 -19.92 -19.07
CA GLY A 15 -12.02 -19.43 -18.79
C GLY A 15 -12.04 -18.11 -18.03
N ALA A 16 -11.22 -18.00 -16.98
CA ALA A 16 -11.07 -16.76 -16.22
C ALA A 16 -10.51 -15.62 -17.08
N LEU A 17 -9.49 -15.91 -17.90
CA LEU A 17 -8.89 -14.95 -18.82
C LEU A 17 -9.91 -14.38 -19.80
N PHE A 18 -10.74 -15.24 -20.41
CA PHE A 18 -11.80 -14.81 -21.34
C PHE A 18 -12.83 -13.91 -20.66
N LYS A 19 -13.17 -14.20 -19.40
CA LYS A 19 -14.09 -13.38 -18.59
C LYS A 19 -13.53 -12.00 -18.29
N ILE A 20 -12.25 -11.90 -17.94
CA ILE A 20 -11.58 -10.61 -17.65
C ILE A 20 -11.44 -9.77 -18.92
N LEU A 21 -11.11 -10.40 -20.05
CA LEU A 21 -10.92 -9.72 -21.34
C LEU A 21 -12.23 -9.44 -22.10
N HIS A 22 -13.39 -9.81 -21.55
CA HIS A 22 -14.72 -9.60 -22.16
C HIS A 22 -14.81 -10.15 -23.59
N LEU A 23 -14.15 -11.28 -23.86
CA LEU A 23 -14.15 -11.90 -25.17
C LEU A 23 -15.52 -12.52 -25.48
N LYS A 24 -15.89 -12.57 -26.77
CA LYS A 24 -17.15 -13.19 -27.20
C LYS A 24 -17.15 -14.68 -26.80
N GLY A 25 -18.18 -15.10 -26.06
CA GLY A 25 -18.27 -16.46 -25.52
C GLY A 25 -17.58 -16.65 -24.17
N ALA A 26 -17.18 -15.58 -23.48
CA ALA A 26 -16.54 -15.64 -22.17
C ALA A 26 -17.33 -16.46 -21.14
N ASP A 27 -18.65 -16.30 -21.09
CA ASP A 27 -19.49 -17.05 -20.15
C ASP A 27 -19.48 -18.55 -20.44
N GLN A 28 -19.47 -18.94 -21.72
CA GLN A 28 -19.41 -20.35 -22.12
C GLN A 28 -18.05 -20.96 -21.76
N MET A 29 -16.96 -20.25 -22.02
CA MET A 29 -15.61 -20.72 -21.67
C MET A 29 -15.42 -20.80 -20.14
N LEU A 30 -15.99 -19.86 -19.39
CA LEU A 30 -15.97 -19.87 -17.92
C LEU A 30 -16.75 -21.06 -17.35
N ILE A 31 -17.94 -21.35 -17.88
CA ILE A 31 -18.73 -22.52 -17.49
C ILE A 31 -17.97 -23.81 -17.75
N ILE A 32 -17.32 -23.94 -18.91
CA ILE A 32 -16.50 -25.11 -19.26
C ILE A 32 -15.33 -25.27 -18.28
N GLY A 33 -14.62 -24.18 -17.98
CA GLY A 33 -13.52 -24.18 -17.00
C GLY A 33 -13.97 -24.63 -15.62
N LEU A 34 -14.99 -23.97 -15.06
CA LEU A 34 -15.50 -24.28 -13.72
C LEU A 34 -16.09 -25.70 -13.63
N THR A 35 -16.76 -26.18 -14.68
CA THR A 35 -17.28 -27.55 -14.73
C THR A 35 -16.14 -28.57 -14.75
N THR A 36 -15.06 -28.28 -15.49
CA THR A 36 -13.86 -29.12 -15.52
C THR A 36 -13.22 -29.21 -14.12
N GLU A 37 -13.12 -28.09 -13.42
CA GLU A 37 -12.59 -28.04 -12.04
C GLU A 37 -13.46 -28.84 -11.07
N ALA A 38 -14.78 -28.71 -11.16
CA ALA A 38 -15.72 -29.45 -10.31
C ALA A 38 -15.57 -30.97 -10.48
N VAL A 39 -15.38 -31.45 -11.71
CA VAL A 39 -15.16 -32.88 -12.00
C VAL A 39 -13.82 -33.36 -11.45
N ILE A 40 -12.76 -32.56 -11.59
CA ILE A 40 -11.43 -32.91 -11.08
C ILE A 40 -11.45 -32.97 -9.55
N PHE A 41 -12.05 -32.00 -8.87
CA PHE A 41 -12.20 -32.04 -7.41
C PHE A 41 -13.02 -33.24 -6.94
N PHE A 42 -14.10 -33.58 -7.66
CA PHE A 42 -14.90 -34.74 -7.32
C PHE A 42 -14.10 -36.04 -7.40
N ILE A 43 -13.27 -36.21 -8.44
CA ILE A 43 -12.41 -37.38 -8.59
C ILE A 43 -11.27 -37.36 -7.56
N SER A 44 -10.72 -36.17 -7.24
CA SER A 44 -9.68 -35.96 -6.23
C SER A 44 -10.09 -36.43 -4.84
N ALA A 45 -11.37 -36.31 -4.48
CA ALA A 45 -11.89 -36.78 -3.19
C ALA A 45 -11.73 -38.29 -2.97
N PHE A 46 -11.55 -39.07 -4.04
CA PHE A 46 -11.31 -40.52 -3.97
C PHE A 46 -9.82 -40.88 -4.12
N GLU A 47 -8.94 -39.89 -4.32
CA GLU A 47 -7.50 -40.12 -4.40
C GLU A 47 -6.90 -40.20 -2.99
N ALA A 48 -5.99 -41.15 -2.78
CA ALA A 48 -5.30 -41.26 -1.50
C ALA A 48 -4.50 -39.97 -1.23
N PRO A 49 -4.48 -39.46 0.03
CA PRO A 49 -3.71 -38.27 0.38
C PRO A 49 -2.25 -38.46 -0.05
N ALA A 50 -1.65 -37.40 -0.58
CA ALA A 50 -0.25 -37.43 -0.98
C ALA A 50 0.60 -37.88 0.21
N LYS A 51 1.58 -38.77 -0.03
CA LYS A 51 2.52 -39.16 1.01
C LYS A 51 3.28 -37.92 1.46
N ASP A 52 3.10 -37.53 2.71
CA ASP A 52 3.92 -36.51 3.32
C ASP A 52 5.37 -37.00 3.28
N TYR A 53 6.22 -36.22 2.61
CA TYR A 53 7.65 -36.47 2.64
C TYR A 53 8.12 -36.18 4.06
N ASP A 54 8.82 -37.15 4.65
CA ASP A 54 9.38 -37.00 5.98
C ASP A 54 10.58 -36.04 5.93
N TRP A 55 10.28 -34.75 6.11
CA TRP A 55 11.26 -33.67 6.05
C TRP A 55 12.31 -33.76 7.19
N SER A 56 12.06 -34.58 8.22
CA SER A 56 13.01 -34.81 9.31
C SER A 56 14.28 -35.54 8.85
N LEU A 57 14.21 -36.30 7.76
CA LEU A 57 15.35 -36.97 7.15
C LEU A 57 16.39 -35.99 6.58
N ILE A 58 15.94 -34.77 6.22
CA ILE A 58 16.78 -33.72 5.63
C ILE A 58 17.06 -32.61 6.65
N TYR A 59 16.10 -32.33 7.53
CA TYR A 59 16.19 -31.34 8.60
C TYR A 59 15.77 -31.98 9.94
N PRO A 60 16.69 -32.68 10.61
CA PRO A 60 16.40 -33.36 11.88
C PRO A 60 15.99 -32.38 13.00
N GLU A 61 16.29 -31.09 12.86
CA GLU A 61 15.85 -30.03 13.77
C GLU A 61 14.31 -29.91 13.89
N LEU A 62 13.55 -30.44 12.92
CA LEU A 62 12.09 -30.35 12.85
C LEU A 62 11.38 -31.63 13.32
N SER A 63 12.11 -32.68 13.73
CA SER A 63 11.48 -33.86 14.31
C SER A 63 10.98 -33.54 15.71
N ILE A 64 9.73 -33.10 15.81
CA ILE A 64 9.00 -33.20 17.07
C ILE A 64 8.65 -34.67 17.22
N ASP A 65 9.31 -35.35 18.17
CA ASP A 65 8.93 -36.70 18.57
C ASP A 65 7.46 -36.70 18.99
N GLU A 66 6.55 -37.16 18.12
CA GLU A 66 5.13 -37.36 18.46
C GLU A 66 4.92 -38.56 19.39
N ASP A 67 5.96 -39.34 19.69
CA ASP A 67 5.89 -40.44 20.64
C ASP A 67 6.85 -40.20 21.81
N GLY A 68 6.27 -40.00 22.99
CA GLY A 68 6.93 -39.53 24.21
C GLY A 68 7.89 -40.54 24.85
N SER A 69 8.94 -40.96 24.15
CA SER A 69 10.01 -41.80 24.72
C SER A 69 11.35 -41.52 24.05
N GLY A 70 12.07 -40.53 24.58
CA GLY A 70 13.40 -40.14 24.10
C GLY A 70 14.22 -39.50 25.21
N ASN A 71 15.07 -40.32 25.82
CA ASN A 71 15.94 -40.00 26.96
C ASN A 71 17.08 -39.06 26.54
N GLY A 72 17.02 -37.79 26.95
CA GLY A 72 18.09 -36.80 26.82
C GLY A 72 17.65 -35.46 27.42
N PRO A 73 18.52 -34.68 28.11
CA PRO A 73 18.08 -33.55 28.91
C PRO A 73 17.58 -32.41 28.02
N ARG A 74 16.26 -32.38 27.80
CA ARG A 74 15.55 -31.21 27.26
C ARG A 74 15.75 -30.06 28.24
N GLY A 75 16.69 -29.18 27.89
CA GLY A 75 16.71 -27.86 28.49
C GLY A 75 15.42 -27.12 28.12
N THR A 76 14.89 -26.34 29.05
CA THR A 76 13.68 -25.51 28.80
C THR A 76 13.85 -24.66 27.53
N VAL A 77 12.77 -24.21 26.88
CA VAL A 77 12.80 -23.30 25.71
C VAL A 77 13.75 -22.11 25.92
N THR A 78 13.90 -21.66 27.18
CA THR A 78 14.87 -20.66 27.62
C THR A 78 16.34 -21.03 27.35
N GLN A 79 16.71 -22.29 27.50
CA GLN A 79 18.07 -22.83 27.30
C GLN A 79 18.42 -22.98 25.82
N GLU A 80 17.43 -23.28 24.99
CA GLU A 80 17.57 -23.33 23.53
C GLU A 80 17.65 -21.92 22.94
N LEU A 81 16.88 -20.97 23.48
CA LEU A 81 17.06 -19.54 23.21
C LEU A 81 18.45 -19.05 23.64
N ASP A 82 18.93 -19.44 24.82
CA ASP A 82 20.27 -19.09 25.33
C ASP A 82 21.39 -19.66 24.44
N LYS A 83 21.20 -20.89 23.94
CA LYS A 83 22.11 -21.53 22.98
C LYS A 83 22.09 -20.81 21.63
N MET A 84 20.92 -20.43 21.12
CA MET A 84 20.80 -19.63 19.89
C MET A 84 21.40 -18.23 20.05
N MET A 85 21.24 -17.59 21.21
CA MET A 85 21.86 -16.30 21.51
C MET A 85 23.39 -16.40 21.58
N ALA A 86 23.92 -17.48 22.17
CA ALA A 86 25.35 -17.76 22.21
C ALA A 86 25.93 -18.12 20.83
N GLU A 87 25.20 -18.89 20.02
CA GLU A 87 25.62 -19.38 18.70
C GLU A 87 25.56 -18.27 17.62
N ALA A 88 24.55 -17.40 17.68
CA ALA A 88 24.44 -16.23 16.80
C ALA A 88 25.35 -15.06 17.22
N LYS A 89 26.17 -15.22 18.29
CA LYS A 89 26.97 -14.16 18.91
C LYS A 89 26.15 -12.90 19.21
N ILE A 90 24.87 -13.02 19.53
CA ILE A 90 24.03 -11.88 19.91
C ILE A 90 24.42 -11.46 21.32
N GLY A 91 25.54 -10.75 21.41
CA GLY A 91 25.99 -10.11 22.64
C GLY A 91 25.09 -8.92 22.99
N PRO A 92 25.18 -8.43 24.23
CA PRO A 92 24.46 -7.23 24.67
C PRO A 92 24.68 -6.04 23.73
N GLU A 93 25.87 -5.90 23.14
CA GLU A 93 26.20 -4.84 22.18
C GLU A 93 25.39 -4.91 20.86
N LEU A 94 25.06 -6.12 20.37
CA LEU A 94 24.23 -6.27 19.17
C LEU A 94 22.76 -5.97 19.46
N LEU A 95 22.28 -6.32 20.66
CA LEU A 95 20.94 -5.98 21.10
C LEU A 95 20.80 -4.46 21.33
N ASP A 96 21.81 -3.84 21.91
CA ASP A 96 21.88 -2.39 22.10
C ASP A 96 21.94 -1.65 20.77
N SER A 97 22.79 -2.07 19.83
CA SER A 97 22.88 -1.46 18.50
C SER A 97 21.62 -1.65 17.66
N LEU A 98 20.93 -2.79 17.79
CA LEU A 98 19.61 -3.01 17.19
C LEU A 98 18.56 -2.09 17.82
N GLY A 99 18.56 -1.96 19.15
CA GLY A 99 17.68 -1.05 19.88
C GLY A 99 17.89 0.41 19.48
N ASP A 100 19.14 0.84 19.36
CA ASP A 100 19.51 2.17 18.88
C ASP A 100 19.11 2.38 17.41
N GLY A 101 19.27 1.36 16.56
CA GLY A 101 18.82 1.39 15.17
C GLY A 101 17.31 1.57 15.05
N MET A 102 16.54 0.80 15.83
CA MET A 102 15.08 0.89 15.89
C MET A 102 14.60 2.25 16.42
N ARG A 103 15.26 2.80 17.44
CA ARG A 103 14.97 4.15 17.96
C ARG A 103 15.24 5.23 16.93
N LYS A 104 16.41 5.21 16.28
CA LYS A 104 16.75 6.15 15.19
C LYS A 104 15.78 6.07 14.02
N LEU A 105 15.32 4.87 13.66
CA LEU A 105 14.31 4.69 12.63
C LEU A 105 12.98 5.34 13.04
N SER A 106 12.55 5.15 14.29
CA SER A 106 11.35 5.79 14.85
C SER A 106 11.46 7.31 14.82
N ASP A 107 12.60 7.87 15.24
CA ASP A 107 12.83 9.33 15.23
C ASP A 107 12.85 9.90 13.81
N THR A 108 13.43 9.16 12.86
CA THR A 108 13.45 9.52 11.44
C THR A 108 12.04 9.51 10.86
N ALA A 109 11.24 8.49 11.17
CA ALA A 109 9.85 8.39 10.73
C ALA A 109 8.98 9.51 11.33
N ALA A 110 9.18 9.86 12.60
CA ALA A 110 8.50 11.00 13.23
C ALA A 110 8.89 12.32 12.56
N SER A 111 10.17 12.50 12.24
CA SER A 111 10.68 13.69 11.55
C SER A 111 10.14 13.80 10.12
N LEU A 112 9.99 12.67 9.41
CA LEU A 112 9.38 12.63 8.07
C LEU A 112 7.90 13.01 8.10
N ASN A 113 7.14 12.57 9.10
CA ASN A 113 5.75 13.00 9.28
C ASN A 113 5.67 14.51 9.50
N ASN A 114 6.49 15.07 10.40
CA ASN A 114 6.54 16.51 10.64
C ASN A 114 6.96 17.31 9.38
N ALA A 115 7.91 16.79 8.60
CA ALA A 115 8.34 17.42 7.35
C ALA A 115 7.23 17.38 6.28
N ALA A 116 6.47 16.29 6.20
CA ALA A 116 5.33 16.17 5.30
C ALA A 116 4.21 17.17 5.67
N ASP A 117 3.92 17.33 6.96
CA ASP A 117 2.96 18.33 7.46
C ASP A 117 3.42 19.77 7.17
N ALA A 118 4.71 20.07 7.40
CA ALA A 118 5.28 21.38 7.11
C ALA A 118 5.32 21.70 5.60
N ALA A 119 5.57 20.70 4.75
CA ALA A 119 5.51 20.84 3.31
C ALA A 119 4.07 21.13 2.85
N GLY A 120 3.07 20.45 3.44
CA GLY A 120 1.65 20.74 3.21
C GLY A 120 1.26 22.16 3.61
N ALA A 121 1.69 22.61 4.79
CA ALA A 121 1.46 23.98 5.26
C ALA A 121 2.12 25.03 4.35
N SER A 122 3.33 24.75 3.84
CA SER A 122 4.04 25.65 2.91
C SER A 122 3.32 25.77 1.56
N ALA A 123 2.77 24.67 1.03
CA ALA A 123 1.96 24.68 -0.18
C ALA A 123 0.67 25.50 0.02
N ALA A 124 0.00 25.34 1.17
CA ALA A 124 -1.19 26.11 1.53
C ALA A 124 -0.88 27.61 1.65
N TYR A 125 0.24 27.97 2.30
CA TYR A 125 0.69 29.35 2.44
C TYR A 125 1.01 29.99 1.08
N SER A 126 1.70 29.28 0.19
CA SER A 126 1.99 29.75 -1.17
C SER A 126 0.71 30.01 -1.97
N LYS A 127 -0.30 29.13 -1.82
CA LYS A 127 -1.62 29.32 -2.42
C LYS A 127 -2.31 30.59 -1.89
N GLN A 128 -2.32 30.80 -0.57
CA GLN A 128 -2.90 32.00 0.05
C GLN A 128 -2.19 33.28 -0.40
N LEU A 129 -0.86 33.28 -0.52
CA LEU A 129 -0.11 34.43 -1.05
C LEU A 129 -0.50 34.75 -2.50
N THR A 130 -0.66 33.72 -3.33
CA THR A 130 -1.10 33.90 -4.73
C THR A 130 -2.51 34.48 -4.81
N GLU A 131 -3.41 34.03 -3.93
CA GLU A 131 -4.79 34.50 -3.86
C GLU A 131 -4.89 35.93 -3.31
N ALA A 132 -4.04 36.27 -2.33
CA ALA A 132 -3.86 37.63 -1.85
C ALA A 132 -3.33 38.56 -2.94
N ALA A 133 -2.33 38.12 -3.72
CA ALA A 133 -1.80 38.89 -4.85
C ALA A 133 -2.89 39.20 -5.89
N LYS A 134 -3.72 38.20 -6.25
CA LYS A 134 -4.88 38.41 -7.13
C LYS A 134 -5.89 39.40 -6.54
N SER A 135 -6.13 39.33 -5.24
CA SER A 135 -7.05 40.25 -4.56
C SER A 135 -6.52 41.69 -4.58
N MET A 136 -5.21 41.89 -4.42
CA MET A 136 -4.58 43.20 -4.56
C MET A 136 -4.62 43.72 -5.99
N GLU A 137 -4.42 42.84 -6.99
CA GLU A 137 -4.55 43.21 -8.39
C GLU A 137 -5.98 43.65 -8.73
N ALA A 138 -6.97 42.90 -8.25
CA ALA A 138 -8.38 43.26 -8.38
C ALA A 138 -8.72 44.58 -7.67
N LEU A 139 -8.15 44.83 -6.48
CA LEU A 139 -8.32 46.11 -5.78
C LEU A 139 -7.70 47.28 -6.56
N ASN A 140 -6.50 47.11 -7.12
CA ASN A 140 -5.87 48.14 -7.93
C ASN A 140 -6.69 48.44 -9.19
N ALA A 141 -7.21 47.41 -9.86
CA ALA A 141 -8.09 47.57 -11.01
C ALA A 141 -9.42 48.27 -10.64
N LEU A 142 -9.99 47.95 -9.48
CA LEU A 142 -11.20 48.61 -8.99
C LEU A 142 -10.93 50.10 -8.69
N TYR A 143 -9.79 50.41 -8.07
CA TYR A 143 -9.38 51.79 -7.80
C TYR A 143 -9.17 52.60 -9.09
N SER A 144 -8.54 52.02 -10.11
CA SER A 144 -8.39 52.71 -11.40
C SER A 144 -9.73 53.00 -12.05
N VAL A 145 -10.65 52.02 -12.05
CA VAL A 145 -12.02 52.19 -12.59
C VAL A 145 -12.81 53.22 -11.79
N GLN A 146 -12.68 53.26 -10.47
CA GLN A 146 -13.34 54.24 -9.61
C GLN A 146 -12.84 55.66 -9.88
N LEU A 147 -11.52 55.83 -10.02
CA LEU A 147 -10.93 57.13 -10.37
C LEU A 147 -11.42 57.60 -11.74
N GLU A 148 -11.39 56.74 -12.75
CA GLU A 148 -11.87 57.06 -14.11
C GLU A 148 -13.36 57.43 -14.11
N ASN A 149 -14.21 56.67 -13.43
CA ASN A 149 -15.63 56.99 -13.30
C ASN A 149 -15.88 58.31 -12.55
N SER A 150 -15.08 58.61 -11.52
CA SER A 150 -15.16 59.88 -10.79
C SER A 150 -14.77 61.07 -11.68
N THR A 151 -13.69 60.94 -12.45
CA THR A 151 -13.27 61.96 -13.42
C THR A 151 -14.33 62.18 -14.49
N ASN A 152 -14.87 61.10 -15.06
CA ASN A 152 -15.94 61.17 -16.06
C ASN A 152 -17.23 61.80 -15.48
N GLN A 153 -17.58 61.52 -14.22
CA GLN A 153 -18.69 62.19 -13.54
C GLN A 153 -18.44 63.70 -13.38
N MET A 154 -17.24 64.10 -12.96
CA MET A 154 -16.89 65.52 -12.82
C MET A 154 -16.95 66.25 -14.17
N GLU A 155 -16.45 65.64 -15.25
CA GLU A 155 -16.52 66.23 -16.59
C GLU A 155 -17.97 66.35 -17.09
N MET A 156 -18.81 65.33 -16.89
CA MET A 156 -20.24 65.42 -17.21
C MET A 156 -20.92 66.52 -16.39
N GLN A 157 -20.62 66.62 -15.10
CA GLN A 157 -21.22 67.61 -14.22
C GLN A 157 -20.81 69.04 -14.60
N ASN A 158 -19.54 69.25 -14.98
CA ASN A 158 -19.07 70.53 -15.52
C ASN A 158 -19.74 70.87 -16.87
N ASN A 159 -19.79 69.94 -17.81
CA ASN A 159 -20.46 70.15 -19.10
C ASN A 159 -21.96 70.44 -18.95
N LEU A 160 -22.62 69.83 -17.96
CA LEU A 160 -24.02 70.12 -17.65
C LEU A 160 -24.20 71.51 -17.03
N MET A 161 -23.32 71.91 -16.11
CA MET A 161 -23.35 73.28 -15.57
C MET A 161 -23.09 74.33 -16.65
N GLU A 162 -22.18 74.06 -17.59
CA GLU A 162 -21.89 74.96 -18.71
C GLU A 162 -23.07 75.10 -19.70
N LYS A 163 -23.90 74.06 -19.85
CA LYS A 163 -25.12 74.12 -20.68
C LYS A 163 -26.34 74.76 -19.99
N LEU A 164 -26.31 74.89 -18.66
CA LEU A 164 -27.42 75.41 -17.84
C LEU A 164 -27.21 76.87 -17.39
N GLY A 165 -26.00 77.41 -17.52
CA GLY A 165 -25.68 78.84 -17.35
C GLY A 165 -25.72 79.61 -18.67
#